data_AF-A0A957S8W9-F1
#
_entry.id   AF-A0A957S8W9-F1
#
_cell.length_a   1.000
_cell.length_b   1.000
_cell.length_c   1.000
_cell.angle_alpha   90.00
_cell.angle_beta   90.00
_cell.angle_gamma   90.00
#
_symmetry.space_group_name_H-M   'P 1'
#
loop_
_entity.id
_entity.type
_entity.pdbx_description
1 polymer ?
#
loop_
_entity_poly.entity_id
_entity_poly.type
_entity_poly.pdbx_seq_one_letter_code
_entity_poly.pdbx_strand_id
1 'polypeptide(L)'
;GCIPDASKIWWDVRPHHTYPTLEFRVCDICTRLDEAIAIAALFQAIVLWLWKLRSQNITFRVYRRDLIKENRWRAARYGLHGKMIDFGRMAELPTKQLIEELLDLVKAEIDELELHEYMQTIRSMLQHGSSADRQLQVFEQSDGDLHAVVDHLIRETQEGLGE
;
A
#
# COMPACT_ATOMS: atom_id res chain seq x y z
N GLY A 1 2.85 23.00 -25.61
CA GLY A 1 2.75 22.92 -24.14
C GLY A 1 3.94 22.16 -23.58
N CYS A 2 4.18 22.22 -22.26
CA CYS A 2 5.36 21.59 -21.63
C CYS A 2 5.25 20.08 -21.39
N ILE A 3 4.08 19.48 -21.69
CA ILE A 3 3.81 18.05 -21.52
C ILE A 3 3.46 17.51 -22.92
N PRO A 4 4.24 16.54 -23.46
CA PRO A 4 4.02 16.03 -24.81
C PRO A 4 2.76 15.15 -24.90
N ASP A 5 2.48 14.36 -23.86
CA ASP A 5 1.30 13.51 -23.78
C ASP A 5 0.99 13.09 -22.32
N ALA A 6 -0.19 12.49 -22.10
CA ALA A 6 -0.67 12.12 -20.76
C ALA A 6 0.20 11.07 -20.05
N SER A 7 1.00 10.27 -20.77
CA SER A 7 1.93 9.31 -20.17
C SER A 7 2.99 10.00 -19.28
N LYS A 8 3.30 11.27 -19.57
CA LYS A 8 4.28 12.08 -18.82
C LYS A 8 3.70 12.72 -17.55
N ILE A 9 2.46 12.43 -17.21
CA ILE A 9 1.86 12.85 -15.95
C ILE A 9 2.28 11.88 -14.84
N TRP A 10 3.11 12.36 -13.91
CA TRP A 10 3.62 11.63 -12.74
C TRP A 10 2.68 11.80 -11.55
N TRP A 11 1.53 11.14 -11.61
CA TRP A 11 0.59 11.03 -10.48
C TRP A 11 0.68 9.66 -9.83
N ASP A 12 0.41 9.62 -8.52
CA ASP A 12 0.46 8.38 -7.72
C ASP A 12 -0.64 7.39 -8.11
N VAL A 13 -1.80 7.91 -8.49
CA VAL A 13 -2.91 7.16 -9.05
C VAL A 13 -3.44 7.93 -10.25
N ARG A 14 -3.64 7.26 -11.38
CA ARG A 14 -4.14 7.92 -12.59
C ARG A 14 -5.05 7.02 -13.42
N PRO A 15 -6.05 7.57 -14.10
CA PRO A 15 -6.67 6.90 -15.23
C PRO A 15 -5.61 6.65 -16.31
N HIS A 16 -5.58 5.44 -16.86
CA HIS A 16 -4.74 5.18 -18.02
C HIS A 16 -5.33 5.86 -19.27
N HIS A 17 -4.47 6.35 -20.16
CA HIS A 17 -4.89 7.17 -21.31
C HIS A 17 -5.49 6.36 -22.47
N THR A 18 -5.22 5.05 -22.54
CA THR A 18 -5.72 4.14 -23.59
C THR A 18 -6.65 3.08 -23.02
N TYR A 19 -6.19 2.28 -22.06
CA TYR A 19 -7.00 1.29 -21.35
C TYR A 19 -7.97 1.91 -20.34
N PRO A 20 -9.17 1.34 -20.15
CA PRO A 20 -10.16 1.79 -19.17
C PRO A 20 -9.80 1.31 -17.76
N THR A 21 -8.58 1.63 -17.30
CA THR A 21 -8.04 1.17 -16.02
C THR A 21 -7.63 2.36 -15.15
N LEU A 22 -7.60 2.11 -13.84
CA LEU A 22 -7.00 3.00 -12.85
C LEU A 22 -5.66 2.40 -12.44
N GLU A 23 -4.58 3.16 -12.63
CA GLU A 23 -3.21 2.71 -12.35
C GLU A 23 -2.74 3.23 -11.01
N PHE A 24 -2.34 2.32 -10.11
CA PHE A 24 -1.65 2.66 -8.87
C PHE A 24 -0.14 2.61 -9.10
N ARG A 25 0.54 3.71 -8.81
CA ARG A 25 1.98 3.92 -9.03
C ARG A 25 2.69 4.43 -7.77
N VAL A 26 2.06 4.22 -6.62
CA VAL A 26 2.52 4.70 -5.30
C VAL A 26 3.42 3.68 -4.60
N CYS A 27 3.32 2.40 -4.96
CA CYS A 27 4.05 1.31 -4.33
C CYS A 27 5.45 1.15 -4.94
N ASP A 28 6.42 0.84 -4.09
CA ASP A 28 7.69 0.25 -4.50
C ASP A 28 7.48 -1.22 -4.89
N ILE A 29 8.51 -1.84 -5.46
CA ILE A 29 8.47 -3.27 -5.80
C ILE A 29 8.40 -4.10 -4.52
N CYS A 30 7.44 -5.03 -4.47
CA CYS A 30 7.32 -5.99 -3.37
C CYS A 30 8.33 -7.11 -3.57
N THR A 31 9.02 -7.51 -2.52
CA THR A 31 10.07 -8.54 -2.59
C THR A 31 9.50 -9.95 -2.52
N ARG A 32 8.26 -10.11 -2.05
CA ARG A 32 7.50 -11.35 -2.12
C ARG A 32 6.25 -11.21 -3.00
N LEU A 33 5.93 -12.26 -3.72
CA LEU A 33 4.76 -12.28 -4.62
C LEU A 33 3.43 -12.23 -3.85
N ASP A 34 3.33 -12.94 -2.73
CA ASP A 34 2.13 -12.96 -1.89
C ASP A 34 1.80 -11.58 -1.30
N GLU A 35 2.81 -10.84 -0.85
CA GLU A 35 2.66 -9.45 -0.40
C GLU A 35 2.17 -8.54 -1.54
N ALA A 36 2.72 -8.71 -2.76
CA ALA A 36 2.29 -7.95 -3.94
C ALA A 36 0.82 -8.20 -4.29
N ILE A 37 0.41 -9.48 -4.32
CA ILE A 37 -0.97 -9.87 -4.59
C ILE A 37 -1.90 -9.35 -3.50
N ALA A 38 -1.47 -9.40 -2.23
CA ALA A 38 -2.27 -8.91 -1.12
C ALA A 38 -2.54 -7.40 -1.19
N ILE A 39 -1.54 -6.61 -1.57
CA ILE A 39 -1.71 -5.16 -1.78
C ILE A 39 -2.65 -4.90 -2.96
N ALA A 40 -2.52 -5.66 -4.07
CA ALA A 40 -3.40 -5.54 -5.21
C ALA A 40 -4.86 -5.89 -4.86
N ALA A 41 -5.09 -6.95 -4.08
CA ALA A 41 -6.40 -7.34 -3.57
C ALA A 41 -7.01 -6.23 -2.69
N LEU A 42 -6.22 -5.63 -1.79
CA LEU A 42 -6.68 -4.51 -0.99
C LEU A 42 -7.10 -3.31 -1.85
N PHE A 43 -6.34 -2.98 -2.91
CA PHE A 43 -6.73 -1.94 -3.85
C PHE A 43 -8.05 -2.26 -4.57
N GLN A 44 -8.29 -3.50 -4.97
CA GLN A 44 -9.56 -3.89 -5.58
C GLN A 44 -10.74 -3.67 -4.63
N ALA A 45 -10.62 -4.09 -3.37
CA ALA A 45 -11.64 -3.86 -2.34
C ALA A 45 -11.90 -2.36 -2.12
N ILE A 46 -10.85 -1.54 -2.01
CA ILE A 46 -10.97 -0.08 -1.86
C ILE A 46 -11.67 0.56 -3.08
N VAL A 47 -11.30 0.16 -4.29
CA VAL A 47 -11.90 0.72 -5.52
C VAL A 47 -13.39 0.35 -5.61
N LEU A 48 -13.76 -0.90 -5.32
CA LEU A 48 -15.15 -1.33 -5.30
C LEU A 48 -15.96 -0.56 -4.24
N TRP A 49 -15.38 -0.37 -3.06
CA TRP A 49 -16.01 0.38 -1.97
C TRP A 49 -16.28 1.83 -2.37
N LEU A 50 -15.26 2.52 -2.91
CA LEU A 50 -15.39 3.89 -3.41
C LEU A 50 -16.41 4.00 -4.55
N TRP A 51 -16.45 3.01 -5.44
CA TRP A 51 -17.43 2.97 -6.54
C TRP A 51 -18.86 2.83 -6.01
N LYS A 52 -19.11 1.95 -5.04
CA LYS A 52 -20.44 1.78 -4.43
C LYS A 52 -20.91 3.05 -3.73
N LEU A 53 -20.04 3.68 -2.94
CA LEU A 53 -20.34 4.97 -2.29
C LEU A 53 -20.74 6.02 -3.34
N ARG A 54 -19.98 6.10 -4.43
CA ARG A 54 -20.30 7.04 -5.52
C ARG A 54 -21.65 6.75 -6.18
N SER A 55 -21.96 5.48 -6.43
CA SER A 55 -23.25 5.02 -6.98
C SER A 55 -24.44 5.35 -6.06
N GLN A 56 -24.20 5.44 -4.75
CA GLN A 56 -25.17 5.85 -3.74
C GLN A 56 -25.20 7.37 -3.49
N ASN A 57 -24.46 8.17 -4.27
CA ASN A 57 -24.29 9.61 -4.06
C ASN A 57 -23.70 9.99 -2.69
N ILE A 58 -22.91 9.10 -2.09
CA ILE A 58 -22.15 9.37 -0.87
C ILE A 58 -20.75 9.86 -1.25
N THR A 59 -20.25 10.87 -0.53
CA THR A 59 -18.93 11.46 -0.75
C THR A 59 -18.21 11.73 0.58
N PHE A 60 -16.90 11.92 0.52
CA PHE A 60 -16.08 12.28 1.67
C PHE A 60 -15.73 13.77 1.68
N ARG A 61 -15.30 14.24 2.85
CA ARG A 61 -14.68 15.55 2.99
C ARG A 61 -13.41 15.60 2.13
N VAL A 62 -13.35 16.58 1.23
CA VAL A 62 -12.15 16.83 0.44
C VAL A 62 -11.14 17.59 1.32
N TYR A 63 -10.02 16.94 1.62
CA TYR A 63 -8.91 17.55 2.33
C TYR A 63 -7.97 18.29 1.38
N ARG A 64 -7.29 19.32 1.90
CA ARG A 64 -6.22 20.00 1.17
C ARG A 64 -5.11 19.00 0.83
N ARG A 65 -4.55 19.11 -0.37
CA ARG A 65 -3.48 18.22 -0.85
C ARG A 65 -2.26 18.20 0.08
N ASP A 66 -1.95 19.32 0.72
CA ASP A 66 -0.81 19.44 1.64
C ASP A 66 -0.96 18.52 2.86
N LEU A 67 -2.21 18.30 3.33
CA LEU A 67 -2.51 17.37 4.43
C LEU A 67 -2.31 15.91 4.01
N ILE A 68 -2.70 15.57 2.78
CA ILE A 68 -2.49 14.23 2.23
C ILE A 68 -0.99 13.97 2.03
N LYS A 69 -0.24 14.98 1.57
CA LYS A 69 1.22 14.90 1.40
C LYS A 69 1.95 14.69 2.73
N GLU A 70 1.46 15.27 3.83
CA GLU A 70 2.03 15.04 5.16
C GLU A 70 1.94 13.56 5.56
N ASN A 71 0.76 12.94 5.46
CA ASN A 71 0.62 11.51 5.75
C ASN A 71 1.42 10.63 4.78
N ARG A 72 1.54 11.04 3.51
CA ARG A 72 2.41 10.34 2.55
C ARG A 72 3.88 10.40 2.98
N TRP A 73 4.37 11.57 3.39
CA TRP A 73 5.75 11.71 3.87
C TRP A 73 5.99 10.85 5.12
N ARG A 74 5.04 10.85 6.07
CA ARG A 74 5.10 9.99 7.27
C ARG A 74 5.15 8.51 6.91
N ALA A 75 4.35 8.08 5.93
CA ALA A 75 4.37 6.71 5.41
C ALA A 75 5.76 6.34 4.85
N ALA A 76 6.32 7.20 4.00
CA ALA A 76 7.63 6.97 3.39
C ALA A 76 8.78 6.98 4.42
N ARG A 77 8.69 7.81 5.46
CA ARG A 77 9.76 7.98 6.44
C ARG A 77 9.74 6.92 7.56
N TYR A 78 8.56 6.52 8.01
CA TYR A 78 8.39 5.70 9.22
C TYR A 78 7.68 4.37 8.97
N GLY A 79 7.14 4.16 7.78
CA GLY A 79 6.46 2.92 7.41
C GLY A 79 5.38 2.51 8.41
N LEU A 80 5.35 1.20 8.71
CA LEU A 80 4.40 0.60 9.66
C LEU A 80 4.69 0.95 11.12
N HIS A 81 5.90 1.44 11.44
CA HIS A 81 6.31 1.82 12.79
C HIS A 81 5.95 3.28 13.12
N GLY A 82 5.45 4.03 12.13
CA GLY A 82 5.04 5.42 12.28
C GLY A 82 3.63 5.65 12.82
N LYS A 83 3.24 6.92 12.76
CA LYS A 83 1.89 7.40 12.99
C LYS A 83 1.42 8.21 11.80
N MET A 84 0.12 8.19 11.51
CA MET A 84 -0.51 9.10 10.56
C MET A 84 -1.54 9.97 11.27
N ILE A 85 -1.86 11.10 10.66
CA ILE A 85 -2.85 12.04 11.18
C ILE A 85 -4.23 11.61 10.67
N ASP A 86 -5.14 11.31 11.60
CA ASP A 86 -6.57 11.27 11.32
C ASP A 86 -7.12 12.70 11.45
N PHE A 87 -7.44 13.30 10.30
CA PHE A 87 -7.95 14.67 10.24
C PHE A 87 -9.41 14.80 10.68
N GLY A 88 -10.16 13.71 10.79
CA GLY A 88 -11.50 13.69 11.37
C GLY A 88 -11.45 13.71 12.89
N ARG A 89 -10.59 12.87 13.48
CA ARG A 89 -10.35 12.80 14.93
C ARG A 89 -9.42 13.90 15.46
N MET A 90 -8.73 14.61 14.56
CA MET A 90 -7.71 15.62 14.88
C MET A 90 -6.60 15.06 15.79
N ALA A 91 -6.18 13.83 15.53
CA ALA A 91 -5.21 13.10 16.35
C ALA A 91 -4.23 12.31 15.49
N GLU A 92 -3.03 12.08 16.03
CA GLU A 92 -2.08 11.13 15.45
C GLU A 92 -2.36 9.72 15.96
N LEU A 93 -2.51 8.78 15.04
CA LEU A 93 -2.80 7.38 15.35
C LEU A 93 -1.72 6.46 14.75
N PRO A 94 -1.41 5.33 15.40
CA PRO A 94 -0.49 4.34 14.85
C PRO A 94 -0.90 3.91 13.44
N THR A 95 0.06 3.85 12.51
CA THR A 95 -0.21 3.45 11.11
C THR A 95 -0.91 2.09 11.04
N LYS A 96 -0.46 1.12 11.84
CA LYS A 96 -1.04 -0.24 11.87
C LYS A 96 -2.51 -0.23 12.27
N GLN A 97 -2.89 0.61 13.24
CA GLN A 97 -4.28 0.74 13.67
C GLN A 97 -5.16 1.28 12.53
N LEU A 98 -4.69 2.30 11.81
CA LEU A 98 -5.43 2.89 10.70
C LEU A 98 -5.60 1.92 9.53
N ILE A 99 -4.62 1.03 9.30
CA ILE A 99 -4.74 -0.02 8.29
C ILE A 99 -5.78 -1.06 8.72
N GLU A 100 -5.83 -1.49 9.98
CA GLU A 100 -6.90 -2.39 10.46
C GLU A 100 -8.28 -1.72 10.35
N GLU A 101 -8.41 -0.44 10.72
CA GLU A 101 -9.65 0.32 10.52
C GLU A 101 -10.04 0.37 9.03
N LEU A 102 -9.07 0.51 8.11
CA LEU A 102 -9.32 0.44 6.67
C LEU A 102 -9.80 -0.96 6.23
N LEU A 103 -9.22 -2.03 6.77
CA LEU A 103 -9.68 -3.41 6.48
C LEU A 103 -11.12 -3.62 6.95
N ASP A 104 -11.49 -3.07 8.11
CA ASP A 104 -12.87 -3.12 8.60
C ASP A 104 -13.82 -2.29 7.72
N LEU A 105 -13.38 -1.13 7.23
CA LEU A 105 -14.17 -0.26 6.35
C LEU A 105 -14.54 -0.92 5.01
N VAL A 106 -13.63 -1.71 4.43
CA VAL A 106 -13.82 -2.39 3.14
C VAL A 106 -14.18 -3.87 3.29
N LYS A 107 -14.59 -4.30 4.50
CA LYS A 107 -14.90 -5.69 4.82
C LYS A 107 -15.96 -6.28 3.90
N ALA A 108 -17.03 -5.54 3.62
CA ALA A 108 -18.10 -6.01 2.74
C ALA A 108 -17.59 -6.31 1.31
N GLU A 109 -16.64 -5.51 0.82
CA GLU A 109 -16.02 -5.71 -0.49
C GLU A 109 -14.98 -6.83 -0.49
N ILE A 110 -14.27 -7.03 0.62
CA ILE A 110 -13.40 -8.20 0.81
C ILE A 110 -14.25 -9.48 0.72
N ASP A 111 -15.39 -9.51 1.40
CA ASP A 111 -16.31 -10.66 1.39
C ASP A 111 -16.90 -10.90 -0.01
N GLU A 112 -17.36 -9.84 -0.69
CA GLU A 112 -17.94 -9.92 -2.04
C GLU A 112 -16.96 -10.40 -3.12
N LEU A 113 -15.69 -9.99 -3.00
CA LEU A 113 -14.62 -10.39 -3.93
C LEU A 113 -13.87 -11.64 -3.47
N GLU A 114 -14.28 -12.27 -2.37
CA GLU A 114 -13.66 -13.46 -1.77
C GLU A 114 -12.15 -13.29 -1.45
N LEU A 115 -11.73 -12.08 -1.04
CA LEU A 115 -10.31 -11.71 -0.88
C LEU A 115 -9.73 -12.04 0.51
N HIS A 116 -10.40 -12.88 1.30
CA HIS A 116 -10.08 -13.10 2.71
C HIS A 116 -8.67 -13.61 2.95
N GLU A 117 -8.18 -14.53 2.11
CA GLU A 117 -6.84 -15.11 2.24
C GLU A 117 -5.75 -14.03 2.14
N TYR A 118 -5.91 -13.07 1.22
CA TYR A 118 -4.97 -11.99 1.00
C TYR A 118 -4.92 -11.01 2.17
N MET A 119 -6.05 -10.81 2.87
CA MET A 119 -6.10 -9.95 4.04
C MET A 119 -5.34 -10.56 5.23
N GLN A 120 -5.15 -11.88 5.26
CA GLN A 120 -4.26 -12.52 6.24
C GLN A 120 -2.80 -12.13 5.99
N THR A 121 -2.38 -12.05 4.71
CA THR A 121 -1.04 -11.57 4.34
C THR A 121 -0.84 -10.10 4.74
N ILE A 122 -1.84 -9.24 4.53
CA ILE A 122 -1.77 -7.84 5.02
C ILE A 122 -1.56 -7.81 6.54
N ARG A 123 -2.36 -8.57 7.30
CA ARG A 123 -2.21 -8.62 8.77
C ARG A 123 -0.88 -9.23 9.22
N SER A 124 -0.35 -10.20 8.48
CA SER A 124 0.99 -10.74 8.72
C SER A 124 2.05 -9.66 8.57
N MET A 125 2.00 -8.83 7.52
CA MET A 125 2.91 -7.67 7.37
C MET A 125 2.76 -6.66 8.51
N LEU A 126 1.52 -6.40 8.97
CA LEU A 126 1.28 -5.54 10.14
C LEU A 126 1.93 -6.11 11.41
N GLN A 127 1.96 -7.42 11.58
CA GLN A 127 2.53 -8.07 12.76
C GLN A 127 4.06 -8.18 12.68
N HIS A 128 4.58 -8.70 11.57
CA HIS A 128 5.98 -9.09 11.42
C HIS A 128 6.86 -8.02 10.77
N GLY A 129 6.26 -6.95 10.22
CA GLY A 129 6.98 -5.90 9.51
C GLY A 129 6.95 -6.08 7.99
N SER A 130 7.42 -5.04 7.32
CA SER A 130 7.53 -4.94 5.86
C SER A 130 8.85 -5.50 5.32
N SER A 131 8.97 -5.59 4.01
CA SER A 131 10.25 -5.89 3.33
C SER A 131 11.39 -4.96 3.76
N ALA A 132 11.11 -3.66 3.96
CA ALA A 132 12.12 -2.72 4.43
C ALA A 132 12.65 -3.09 5.84
N ASP A 133 11.77 -3.57 6.72
CA ASP A 133 12.15 -3.99 8.08
C ASP A 133 13.04 -5.24 8.04
N ARG A 134 12.73 -6.20 7.15
CA ARG A 134 13.55 -7.40 6.92
C ARG A 134 14.93 -7.06 6.33
N GLN A 135 14.99 -6.15 5.37
CA GLN A 135 16.25 -5.68 4.77
C GLN A 135 17.15 -4.99 5.80
N LEU A 136 16.58 -4.13 6.65
CA LEU A 136 17.31 -3.48 7.75
C LEU A 136 17.84 -4.51 8.75
N GLN A 137 17.03 -5.49 9.12
CA GLN A 137 17.44 -6.57 10.02
C GLN A 137 18.63 -7.36 9.46
N VAL A 138 18.60 -7.72 8.17
CA VAL A 138 19.71 -8.43 7.52
C VAL A 138 20.98 -7.58 7.51
N PHE A 139 20.85 -6.29 7.17
CA PHE A 139 21.98 -5.36 7.17
C PHE A 139 22.63 -5.23 8.55
N GLU A 140 21.83 -5.15 9.62
CA GLU A 140 22.33 -5.08 10.99
C GLU A 140 23.01 -6.38 11.43
N GLN A 141 22.44 -7.53 11.04
CA GLN A 141 23.00 -8.85 11.38
C GLN A 141 24.26 -9.20 10.58
N SER A 142 24.46 -8.60 9.41
CA SER A 142 25.62 -8.79 8.56
C SER A 142 26.74 -7.76 8.79
N ASP A 143 26.67 -6.97 9.87
CA ASP A 143 27.61 -5.88 10.18
C ASP A 143 27.72 -4.85 9.04
N GLY A 144 26.59 -4.55 8.40
CA GLY A 144 26.48 -3.56 7.35
C GLY A 144 26.84 -4.05 5.94
N ASP A 145 26.88 -5.37 5.71
CA ASP A 145 27.13 -5.91 4.37
C ASP A 145 25.90 -5.80 3.46
N LEU A 146 26.00 -4.95 2.44
CA LEU A 146 24.97 -4.77 1.41
C LEU A 146 24.84 -5.98 0.48
N HIS A 147 25.89 -6.79 0.30
CA HIS A 147 25.79 -8.01 -0.51
C HIS A 147 24.85 -9.02 0.16
N ALA A 148 24.94 -9.17 1.49
CA ALA A 148 24.01 -10.01 2.24
C ALA A 148 22.54 -9.58 2.08
N VAL A 149 22.27 -8.27 2.01
CA VAL A 149 20.92 -7.74 1.76
C VAL A 149 20.44 -8.09 0.35
N VAL A 150 21.28 -7.90 -0.67
CA VAL A 150 20.94 -8.27 -2.05
C VAL A 150 20.70 -9.77 -2.17
N ASP A 151 21.55 -10.60 -1.57
CA ASP A 151 21.38 -12.06 -1.57
C ASP A 151 20.09 -12.47 -0.86
N HIS A 152 19.71 -11.78 0.21
CA HIS A 152 18.42 -11.98 0.87
C HIS A 152 17.25 -11.63 -0.04
N LEU A 153 17.30 -10.49 -0.74
CA LEU A 153 16.27 -10.07 -1.68
C LEU A 153 16.09 -11.05 -2.84
N ILE A 154 17.19 -11.60 -3.37
CA ILE A 154 17.14 -12.62 -4.43
C ILE A 154 16.40 -13.86 -3.93
N ARG A 155 16.75 -14.36 -2.73
CA ARG A 155 16.08 -15.51 -2.14
C ARG A 155 14.60 -15.24 -1.91
N GLU A 156 14.27 -14.11 -1.31
CA GLU A 156 12.88 -13.74 -0.99
C GLU A 156 12.00 -13.60 -2.24
N THR A 157 12.57 -13.07 -3.34
CA THR A 157 11.84 -12.96 -4.62
C THR A 157 11.60 -14.33 -5.26
N GLN A 158 12.44 -15.31 -4.96
CA GLN A 158 12.27 -16.69 -5.43
C GLN A 158 11.29 -17.49 -4.56
N GLU A 159 11.02 -17.06 -3.32
CA GLU A 159 10.05 -17.72 -2.45
C GLU A 159 8.63 -17.61 -3.03
N GLY A 160 7.93 -18.75 -3.13
CA GLY A 160 6.57 -18.83 -3.66
C GLY A 160 6.48 -18.99 -5.19
N LEU A 161 7.61 -18.89 -5.91
CA LEU A 161 7.74 -19.44 -7.25
C LEU A 161 8.03 -20.94 -7.07
N GLY A 162 7.00 -21.78 -7.08
CA GLY A 162 7.19 -23.23 -7.04
C GLY A 162 8.11 -23.71 -8.16
N GLU A 163 8.81 -24.83 -7.94
CA GLU A 163 9.47 -25.59 -9.03
C GLU A 163 8.47 -26.01 -10.11
#